data_AF-A0A2S6SCG7-F1
#
_entry.id   AF-A0A2S6SCG7-F1
#
_cell.length_a   1.000
_cell.length_b   1.000
_cell.length_c   1.000
_cell.angle_alpha   90.00
_cell.angle_beta   90.00
_cell.angle_gamma   90.00
#
_symmetry.space_group_name_H-M   'P 1'
#
loop_
_entity.id
_entity.type
_entity.pdbx_description
1 polymer ?
#
loop_
_entity_poly.entity_id
_entity_poly.type
_entity_poly.pdbx_seq_one_letter_code
_entity_poly.pdbx_strand_id
1 'polypeptide(L)' 'ANAENNKQLDIDNLFVKEAFVGKSLTMKRWRPRAKGRASPIMKPFSRLTIVLEEKKVELKKTKKKEVK' A
#
# COMPACT_ATOMS: atom_id res chain seq x y z
N ALA A 1 6.86 -12.04 -0.73
CA ALA A 1 6.10 -12.33 0.52
C ALA A 1 4.60 -12.57 0.31
N ASN A 2 3.64 -11.65 0.51
CA ASN A 2 2.20 -12.01 0.42
C ASN A 2 1.75 -12.52 -0.96
N ALA A 3 2.24 -11.89 -2.04
CA ALA A 3 1.91 -12.29 -3.41
C ALA A 3 2.48 -13.67 -3.79
N GLU A 4 3.68 -13.96 -3.29
CA GLU A 4 4.41 -15.21 -3.51
C GLU A 4 3.84 -16.34 -2.64
N ASN A 5 3.74 -16.13 -1.33
CA ASN A 5 3.35 -17.17 -0.36
C ASN A 5 1.87 -17.56 -0.48
N ASN A 6 0.97 -16.59 -0.66
CA ASN A 6 -0.47 -16.86 -0.63
C ASN A 6 -1.10 -17.02 -2.02
N LYS A 7 -0.44 -16.53 -3.07
CA LYS A 7 -1.01 -16.52 -4.44
C LYS A 7 -0.07 -17.09 -5.50
N GLN A 8 1.13 -17.57 -5.12
CA GLN A 8 2.17 -18.09 -6.02
C GLN A 8 2.39 -17.23 -7.29
N LEU A 9 2.33 -15.91 -7.12
CA LEU A 9 2.56 -14.96 -8.20
C LEU A 9 4.07 -14.77 -8.41
N ASP A 10 4.47 -14.53 -9.65
CA ASP A 10 5.88 -14.34 -10.00
C ASP A 10 6.35 -12.91 -9.64
N ILE A 11 7.46 -12.82 -8.91
CA ILE A 11 7.96 -11.58 -8.31
C ILE A 11 8.37 -10.58 -9.39
N ASP A 12 8.91 -11.08 -10.50
CA ASP A 12 9.43 -10.25 -11.59
C ASP A 12 8.31 -9.59 -12.42
N ASN A 13 7.11 -10.16 -12.37
CA ASN A 13 5.95 -9.70 -13.13
C ASN A 13 4.98 -8.81 -12.32
N LEU A 14 5.29 -8.59 -11.04
CA LEU A 14 4.47 -7.81 -10.13
C LEU A 14 4.73 -6.30 -10.25
N PHE A 15 3.68 -5.50 -10.20
CA PHE A 15 3.78 -4.06 -10.10
C PHE A 15 2.81 -3.48 -9.06
N VAL A 16 3.15 -2.29 -8.54
CA VAL A 16 2.27 -1.56 -7.62
C VAL A 16 1.17 -0.88 -8.44
N LYS A 17 -0.07 -1.34 -8.27
CA LYS A 17 -1.23 -0.71 -8.88
C LYS A 17 -1.60 0.57 -8.13
N GLU A 18 -1.73 0.44 -6.81
CA GLU A 18 -2.19 1.50 -5.94
C GLU A 18 -1.43 1.45 -4.61
N ALA A 19 -1.08 2.62 -4.10
CA ALA A 19 -0.52 2.79 -2.77
C ALA A 19 -1.17 4.01 -2.13
N PHE A 20 -1.76 3.83 -0.95
CA PHE A 20 -2.38 4.92 -0.21
C PHE A 20 -2.15 4.80 1.29
N VAL A 21 -2.20 5.96 1.93
CA VAL A 21 -1.94 6.11 3.37
C VAL A 21 -3.21 6.61 4.04
N GLY A 22 -3.75 5.78 4.91
CA GLY A 22 -4.90 6.11 5.75
C GLY A 22 -4.48 6.64 7.12
N LYS A 23 -5.42 7.32 7.79
CA LYS A 23 -5.29 7.62 9.22
C LYS A 23 -5.36 6.32 10.02
N SER A 24 -4.51 6.21 11.04
CA SER A 24 -4.55 5.10 12.00
C SER A 24 -4.63 5.64 13.42
N LEU A 25 -4.48 4.74 14.40
CA LEU A 25 -4.56 5.08 15.81
C LEU A 25 -3.58 6.20 16.14
N THR A 26 -4.05 7.16 16.94
CA THR A 26 -3.18 8.18 17.53
C THR A 26 -3.04 7.88 19.01
N MET A 27 -1.83 7.54 19.46
CA MET A 27 -1.59 7.31 20.88
C MET A 27 -1.52 8.63 21.63
N LYS A 28 -2.31 8.75 22.70
CA LYS A 28 -2.24 9.88 23.64
C LYS A 28 -1.23 9.56 24.75
N ARG A 29 -0.25 10.43 24.94
CA ARG A 29 0.73 10.42 26.04
C ARG A 29 0.68 11.74 26.78
N TRP A 30 1.17 11.78 28.01
CA TRP A 30 1.24 13.01 28.79
C TRP A 30 2.69 13.45 28.96
N ARG A 31 2.93 14.76 28.83
CA ARG A 31 4.21 15.37 29.18
C ARG A 31 4.01 16.31 30.38
N PRO A 32 4.79 16.15 31.46
CA PRO A 32 4.76 17.08 32.57
C PRO A 32 5.25 18.46 32.12
N ARG A 33 4.63 19.50 32.68
CA ARG A 33 4.94 20.92 32.45
C ARG A 33 5.07 21.64 33.80
N ALA A 34 5.56 22.86 33.75
CA ALA A 34 5.69 23.71 34.93
C ALA A 34 4.35 23.90 35.66
N LYS A 35 4.42 24.19 36.96
CA LYS A 35 3.27 24.43 37.85
C LYS A 35 2.27 23.26 37.90
N GLY A 36 2.76 22.02 37.92
CA GLY A 36 1.91 20.82 38.07
C GLY A 36 0.98 20.54 36.87
N ARG A 37 1.21 21.16 35.72
CA ARG A 37 0.36 20.99 34.54
C ARG A 37 0.83 19.79 33.72
N ALA A 38 -0.11 19.08 33.09
CA ALA A 38 0.20 18.06 32.08
C ALA A 38 -0.37 18.51 30.73
N SER A 39 0.44 18.40 29.67
CA SER A 39 -0.02 18.61 28.29
C SER A 39 -0.07 17.28 27.55
N PRO A 40 -1.07 17.05 26.71
CA PRO A 40 -1.11 15.85 25.87
C PRO A 40 -0.05 15.94 24.76
N ILE A 41 0.58 14.82 24.46
CA ILE A 41 1.37 14.57 23.26
C ILE A 41 0.64 13.49 22.46
N MET A 42 0.35 13.79 21.20
CA MET A 42 -0.23 12.84 20.27
C MET A 42 0.88 12.22 19.43
N LYS A 43 0.92 10.88 19.37
CA LYS A 43 1.81 10.12 18.49
C LYS A 43 0.94 9.48 17.39
N PRO A 44 0.83 10.10 16.21
CA PRO A 44 0.01 9.59 15.13
C PRO A 44 0.69 8.39 14.48
N PHE A 45 -0.06 7.34 14.23
CA PHE A 45 0.32 6.28 13.31
C PHE A 45 -0.48 6.39 12.02
N SER A 46 0.09 5.86 10.95
CA SER A 46 -0.56 5.71 9.66
C SER A 46 -0.73 4.24 9.31
N ARG A 47 -1.77 3.92 8.54
CA ARG A 47 -1.93 2.61 7.90
C ARG A 47 -1.55 2.76 6.44
N LEU A 48 -0.47 2.09 6.05
CA LEU A 48 -0.04 1.98 4.66
C LEU A 48 -0.69 0.75 4.04
N THR A 49 -1.41 0.94 2.93
CA THR A 49 -1.96 -0.16 2.13
C THR A 49 -1.32 -0.12 0.75
N ILE A 50 -0.76 -1.26 0.32
CA ILE A 50 -0.14 -1.42 -0.99
C ILE A 50 -0.88 -2.53 -1.71
N VAL A 51 -1.38 -2.23 -2.91
CA VAL A 51 -2.07 -3.17 -3.79
C VAL A 51 -1.17 -3.50 -4.97
N LEU A 52 -0.97 -4.80 -5.20
CA LEU A 52 -0.11 -5.34 -6.23
C LEU A 52 -0.97 -6.02 -7.30
N GLU A 53 -0.58 -5.85 -8.56
CA GLU A 53 -1.16 -6.56 -9.71
C GLU A 53 -0.06 -7.18 -10.56
N GLU A 54 -0.43 -8.19 -11.35
CA GLU A 54 0.45 -8.81 -12.33
C GLU A 54 0.27 -8.17 -13.70
N LYS A 55 1.38 -7.94 -14.40
CA LYS A 55 1.36 -7.44 -15.76
C LYS A 55 1.01 -8.57 -16.73
N LYS A 56 -0.27 -8.76 -17.03
CA LYS A 56 -0.68 -9.65 -18.14
C LYS A 56 -0.14 -9.09 -19.45
N VAL A 57 0.86 -9.75 -20.01
CA VAL A 57 1.33 -9.47 -21.37
C VAL A 57 0.23 -9.92 -22.34
N GLU A 58 -0.69 -9.02 -22.67
CA GLU A 58 -1.65 -9.28 -23.73
C GLU A 58 -0.90 -9.50 -25.04
N LEU A 59 -0.97 -10.74 -25.55
CA LEU A 59 -0.67 -11.07 -26.95
C LEU A 59 -1.68 -10.35 -27.85
N LYS A 60 -1.52 -9.05 -28.07
CA LYS A 60 -2.15 -8.33 -29.18
C LYS A 60 -1.50 -8.79 -30.49
N LYS A 61 -1.83 -9.99 -30.94
CA LYS A 61 -1.47 -10.48 -32.27
C LYS A 61 -2.73 -10.82 -33.06
N THR A 62 -2.78 -10.22 -34.26
CA THR A 62 -3.40 -10.71 -35.50
C THR A 62 -4.93 -10.80 -35.61
N LYS A 63 -5.62 -9.65 -35.74
CA LYS A 63 -6.88 -9.57 -36.54
C LYS A 63 -6.94 -8.41 -37.55
N LYS A 64 -5.87 -7.60 -37.70
CA LYS A 64 -5.81 -6.45 -38.64
C LYS A 64 -5.28 -6.78 -40.05
N LYS A 65 -5.04 -8.06 -40.39
CA LYS A 65 -4.45 -8.45 -41.70
C LYS A 65 -5.32 -9.31 -42.62
N GLU A 66 -6.54 -9.71 -42.24
CA GLU A 66 -7.40 -10.57 -43.07
C GLU A 66 -8.42 -9.81 -43.94
N VAL A 67 -8.32 -8.48 -44.04
CA VAL A 67 -9.09 -7.71 -45.03
C VAL A 67 -8.14 -7.12 -46.06
N LYS A 68 -7.78 -7.93 -47.06
CA LYS A 68 -7.39 -7.52 -48.41
C LYS A 68 -7.45 -8.73 -49.33
#